data_AF-A0A914NEA9-F1
#
_entry.id   AF-A0A914NEA9-F1
#
_cell.length_a   1.000
_cell.length_b   1.000
_cell.length_c   1.000
_cell.angle_alpha   90.00
_cell.angle_beta   90.00
_cell.angle_gamma   90.00
#
_symmetry.space_group_name_H-M   'P 1'
#
loop_
_entity.id
_entity.type
_entity.pdbx_description
1 polymer ?
#
loop_
_entity_poly.entity_id
_entity_poly.type
_entity_poly.pdbx_seq_one_letter_code
_entity_poly.pdbx_strand_id
1 'polypeptide(L)'
;MSSIKDKKLQIELWNDLASGLESIYAGDERMPPHRYMELYTHVFNFCSSSHVPTETARRGTSITQMQTNFVGSELYNELNIFITKYAQSLRMTLINLYGDSLLQHYTKIWTNYRFGSTVVNGIFSYLNRHWIRREIDEGKLGIFEVYNMAINIWKQVIFTDLHHNVTSAALALIEQDRNGEMIQTKLIK
;
A
#
# COMPACT_ATOMS: atom_id res chain seq x y z
N MET A 1 8.46 15.80 29.24
CA MET A 1 9.30 14.59 29.03
C MET A 1 8.51 13.37 28.55
N SER A 2 7.20 13.22 28.83
CA SER A 2 6.36 12.12 28.28
C SER A 2 6.21 12.18 26.75
N SER A 3 5.81 13.34 26.22
CA SER A 3 5.51 13.52 24.78
C SER A 3 6.68 13.27 23.81
N ILE A 4 7.94 13.40 24.26
CA ILE A 4 9.12 13.16 23.42
C ILE A 4 9.44 11.66 23.31
N LYS A 5 9.20 10.89 24.38
CA LYS A 5 9.40 9.43 24.37
C LYS A 5 8.34 8.75 23.51
N ASP A 6 7.09 9.21 23.62
CA ASP A 6 5.96 8.68 22.85
C ASP A 6 6.15 8.91 21.34
N LYS A 7 6.61 10.11 20.93
CA LYS A 7 6.95 10.39 19.53
C LYS A 7 8.14 9.57 19.02
N LYS A 8 9.18 9.36 19.83
CA LYS A 8 10.33 8.55 19.42
C LYS A 8 9.95 7.09 19.17
N LEU A 9 9.12 6.51 20.05
CA LEU A 9 8.61 5.16 19.90
C LEU A 9 7.73 5.01 18.65
N GLN A 10 6.88 6.00 18.35
CA GLN A 10 6.07 6.03 17.13
C GLN A 10 6.94 6.07 15.86
N ILE A 11 8.04 6.82 15.86
CA ILE A 11 8.97 6.87 14.72
C ILE A 11 9.66 5.52 14.54
N GLU A 12 10.13 4.89 15.62
CA GLU A 12 10.78 3.57 15.56
C GLU A 12 9.82 2.49 15.04
N LEU A 13 8.57 2.48 15.51
CA LEU A 13 7.52 1.57 15.04
C LEU A 13 7.19 1.79 13.56
N TRP A 14 7.15 3.04 13.10
CA TRP A 14 6.87 3.34 11.69
C TRP A 14 8.05 2.91 10.80
N ASN A 15 9.28 3.12 11.25
CA ASN A 15 10.46 2.70 10.48
C ASN A 15 10.51 1.18 10.31
N ASP A 16 10.22 0.43 11.38
CA ASP A 16 10.12 -1.03 11.29
C ASP A 16 8.96 -1.47 10.40
N LEU A 17 7.80 -0.82 10.53
CA LEU A 17 6.64 -1.06 9.68
C LEU A 17 7.00 -0.84 8.20
N ALA A 18 7.58 0.31 7.86
CA ALA A 18 7.99 0.67 6.50
C ALA A 18 9.00 -0.32 5.91
N SER A 19 9.97 -0.78 6.69
CA SER A 19 10.91 -1.83 6.26
C SER A 19 10.21 -3.16 5.97
N GLY A 20 9.22 -3.52 6.80
CA GLY A 20 8.35 -4.67 6.55
C GLY A 20 7.54 -4.53 5.26
N LEU A 21 6.98 -3.34 5.00
CA LEU A 21 6.24 -3.05 3.76
C LEU A 21 7.13 -3.13 2.53
N GLU A 22 8.35 -2.60 2.60
CA GLU A 22 9.32 -2.66 1.50
C GLU A 22 9.65 -4.10 1.15
N SER A 23 9.89 -4.94 2.16
CA SER A 23 10.15 -6.38 1.98
C SER A 23 8.97 -7.11 1.30
N ILE A 24 7.72 -6.78 1.69
CA ILE A 24 6.50 -7.34 1.09
C ILE A 24 6.41 -6.97 -0.39
N TYR A 25 6.67 -5.70 -0.72
CA TYR A 25 6.54 -5.20 -2.08
C TYR A 25 7.69 -5.63 -2.99
N ALA A 26 8.92 -5.74 -2.47
CA ALA A 26 10.07 -6.28 -3.21
C ALA A 26 9.82 -7.71 -3.68
N GLY A 27 9.08 -8.51 -2.90
CA GLY A 27 8.73 -9.88 -3.25
C GLY A 27 9.90 -10.86 -3.12
N ASP A 28 10.94 -10.47 -2.39
CA ASP A 28 12.17 -11.25 -2.23
C ASP A 28 11.97 -12.50 -1.36
N GLU A 29 11.06 -12.47 -0.37
CA GLU A 29 10.71 -13.63 0.46
C GLU A 29 9.23 -13.61 0.89
N ARG A 30 8.62 -14.80 1.02
CA ARG A 30 7.29 -14.91 1.66
C ARG A 30 7.43 -14.58 3.13
N MET A 31 6.82 -13.47 3.55
CA MET A 31 6.84 -13.03 4.94
C MET A 31 6.38 -14.14 5.90
N PRO A 32 7.16 -14.47 6.94
CA PRO A 32 6.77 -15.47 7.92
C PRO A 32 5.57 -14.96 8.76
N PRO A 33 4.68 -15.85 9.23
CA PRO A 33 3.48 -15.46 9.99
C PRO A 33 3.78 -14.62 11.23
N HIS A 34 4.90 -14.88 11.92
CA HIS A 34 5.31 -14.07 13.07
C HIS A 34 5.56 -12.61 12.69
N ARG A 35 6.29 -12.36 11.59
CA ARG A 35 6.58 -11.00 11.12
C ARG A 35 5.31 -10.29 10.67
N TYR A 36 4.39 -11.00 10.02
CA TYR A 36 3.08 -10.47 9.69
C TYR A 36 2.32 -10.01 10.95
N MET A 37 2.29 -10.85 11.99
CA MET A 37 1.62 -10.52 13.25
C MET A 37 2.28 -9.36 14.00
N GLU A 38 3.61 -9.24 13.93
CA GLU A 38 4.34 -8.11 14.49
C GLU A 38 3.95 -6.78 13.82
N LEU A 39 3.97 -6.73 12.49
CA LEU A 39 3.56 -5.54 11.72
C LEU A 39 2.08 -5.20 11.95
N TYR A 40 1.21 -6.22 12.00
CA TYR A 40 -0.20 -6.05 12.36
C TYR A 40 -0.34 -5.44 13.77
N THR A 41 0.45 -5.92 14.74
CA THR A 41 0.44 -5.42 16.11
C THR A 41 0.94 -3.97 16.16
N HIS A 42 1.91 -3.59 15.33
CA HIS A 42 2.34 -2.19 15.20
C HIS A 42 1.18 -1.31 14.74
N VAL A 43 0.47 -1.68 13.67
CA VAL A 43 -0.72 -0.94 13.21
C VAL A 43 -1.80 -0.87 14.30
N PHE A 44 -2.08 -1.98 14.96
CA PHE A 44 -3.01 -2.02 16.08
C PHE A 44 -2.59 -1.06 17.20
N ASN A 45 -1.31 -1.06 17.59
CA ASN A 45 -0.78 -0.19 18.62
C ASN A 45 -0.83 1.28 18.18
N PHE A 46 -0.54 1.61 16.93
CA PHE A 46 -0.74 2.97 16.42
C PHE A 46 -2.19 3.42 16.59
N CYS A 47 -3.15 2.60 16.17
CA CYS A 47 -4.56 2.94 16.29
C CYS A 47 -5.10 2.90 17.73
N SER A 48 -4.48 2.13 18.64
CA SER A 48 -4.98 1.86 20.00
C SER A 48 -4.22 2.57 21.11
N SER A 49 -2.99 3.05 20.90
CA SER A 49 -2.19 3.76 21.93
C SER A 49 -2.82 5.09 22.36
N SER A 50 -3.87 5.55 21.68
CA SER A 50 -4.70 6.69 22.08
C SER A 50 -5.87 6.31 23.01
N HIS A 51 -6.07 5.03 23.34
CA HIS A 51 -6.98 4.54 24.39
C HIS A 51 -6.23 4.42 25.73
N VAL A 52 -5.65 5.51 26.23
CA VAL A 52 -5.32 5.55 27.67
C VAL A 52 -6.65 5.83 28.39
N PRO A 53 -7.20 4.87 29.17
CA PRO A 53 -8.38 5.15 29.96
C PRO A 53 -7.93 5.98 31.15
N THR A 54 -7.94 7.30 31.04
CA THR A 54 -8.01 8.14 32.23
C THR A 54 -9.33 7.83 32.91
N GLU A 55 -9.28 7.21 34.09
CA GLU A 55 -10.42 6.76 34.91
C GLU A 55 -11.45 7.85 35.28
N THR A 56 -11.30 9.07 34.78
CA THR A 56 -12.17 10.22 35.04
C THR A 56 -13.20 10.52 33.94
N ALA A 57 -13.21 9.80 32.81
CA ALA A 57 -14.13 10.09 31.70
C ALA A 57 -15.51 9.43 31.85
N ARG A 58 -16.29 9.80 32.89
CA ARG A 58 -17.72 9.47 32.98
C ARG A 58 -18.64 10.40 32.19
N ARG A 59 -18.12 11.44 31.51
CA ARG A 59 -18.88 12.30 30.57
C ARG A 59 -17.92 12.92 29.54
N GLY A 60 -18.03 12.56 28.25
CA GLY A 60 -17.37 13.30 27.17
C GLY A 60 -16.87 12.43 26.02
N THR A 61 -17.75 12.09 25.07
CA THR A 61 -17.46 11.29 23.87
C THR A 61 -16.57 12.00 22.84
N SER A 62 -16.14 13.25 23.07
CA SER A 62 -15.57 14.12 22.02
C SER A 62 -14.04 14.13 21.93
N ILE A 63 -13.30 14.01 23.04
CA ILE A 63 -11.82 14.16 23.04
C ILE A 63 -11.13 12.89 22.54
N THR A 64 -11.60 11.72 22.98
CA THR A 64 -11.09 10.41 22.56
C THR A 64 -11.32 10.15 21.07
N GLN A 65 -12.49 10.54 20.54
CA GLN A 65 -12.78 10.40 19.12
C GLN A 65 -11.84 11.25 18.26
N MET A 66 -11.61 12.52 18.65
CA MET A 66 -10.73 13.44 17.93
C MET A 66 -9.27 12.98 17.87
N GLN A 67 -8.76 12.37 18.96
CA GLN A 67 -7.40 11.79 18.97
C GLN A 67 -7.29 10.52 18.12
N THR A 68 -8.27 9.61 18.17
CA THR A 68 -8.27 8.42 17.31
C THR A 68 -8.38 8.77 15.82
N ASN A 69 -9.13 9.83 15.49
CA ASN A 69 -9.24 10.33 14.13
C ASN A 69 -7.91 10.91 13.64
N PHE A 70 -7.18 11.63 14.50
CA PHE A 70 -5.87 12.20 14.16
C PHE A 70 -4.83 11.11 13.83
N VAL A 71 -4.68 10.11 14.70
CA VAL A 71 -3.66 9.07 14.51
C VAL A 71 -3.99 8.14 13.33
N GLY A 72 -5.26 7.80 13.13
CA GLY A 72 -5.68 7.03 11.95
C GLY A 72 -5.42 7.77 10.64
N SER A 73 -5.68 9.08 10.62
CA SER A 73 -5.40 9.93 9.44
C SER A 73 -3.91 10.07 9.16
N GLU A 74 -3.08 10.20 10.20
CA GLU A 74 -1.62 10.28 10.07
C GLU A 74 -1.08 8.97 9.50
N LEU A 75 -1.47 7.83 10.07
CA LEU A 75 -1.02 6.51 9.59
C LEU A 75 -1.47 6.23 8.15
N TYR A 76 -2.71 6.59 7.79
CA TYR A 76 -3.20 6.46 6.42
C TYR A 76 -2.40 7.32 5.44
N ASN A 77 -2.09 8.57 5.81
CA ASN A 77 -1.32 9.48 4.97
C ASN A 77 0.13 8.99 4.79
N GLU A 78 0.78 8.54 5.86
CA GLU A 78 2.13 7.97 5.79
C GLU A 78 2.18 6.72 4.91
N LEU A 79 1.17 5.85 4.99
CA LEU A 79 1.04 4.70 4.10
C LEU A 79 0.86 5.12 2.63
N ASN A 80 0.02 6.12 2.36
CA ASN A 80 -0.17 6.65 1.02
C ASN A 80 1.15 7.20 0.43
N ILE A 81 1.89 7.99 1.22
CA ILE A 81 3.20 8.53 0.84
C ILE A 81 4.18 7.38 0.54
N PHE A 82 4.24 6.36 1.41
CA PHE A 82 5.10 5.20 1.22
C PHE A 82 4.80 4.48 -0.10
N ILE A 83 3.54 4.09 -0.33
CA ILE A 83 3.14 3.34 -1.52
C ILE A 83 3.35 4.18 -2.78
N THR A 84 3.11 5.50 -2.72
CA THR A 84 3.37 6.42 -3.83
C THR A 84 4.85 6.48 -4.18
N LYS A 85 5.74 6.63 -3.18
CA LYS A 85 7.19 6.62 -3.40
C LYS A 85 7.67 5.28 -3.99
N TYR A 86 7.13 4.18 -3.50
CA TYR A 86 7.43 2.85 -4.04
C TYR A 86 6.94 2.70 -5.50
N ALA A 87 5.73 3.14 -5.82
CA ALA A 87 5.23 3.12 -7.19
C ALA A 87 6.08 4.01 -8.13
N GLN A 88 6.57 5.16 -7.64
CA GLN A 88 7.48 6.02 -8.39
C GLN A 88 8.83 5.35 -8.68
N SER A 89 9.39 4.60 -7.72
CA SER A 89 10.64 3.87 -7.96
C SER A 89 10.44 2.77 -9.01
N LEU A 90 9.33 2.01 -8.94
CA LEU A 90 8.97 1.04 -9.96
C LEU A 90 8.82 1.68 -11.34
N ARG A 91 8.13 2.81 -11.44
CA ARG A 91 7.99 3.57 -12.69
C ARG A 91 9.35 3.91 -13.31
N MET A 92 10.31 4.36 -12.50
CA MET A 92 11.66 4.70 -12.99
C MET A 92 12.39 3.49 -13.57
N THR A 93 12.10 2.27 -13.10
CA THR A 93 12.66 1.04 -13.70
C THR A 93 11.99 0.66 -15.03
N LEU A 94 10.75 1.08 -15.25
CA LEU A 94 9.94 0.72 -16.42
C LEU A 94 10.05 1.73 -17.57
N ILE A 95 10.26 3.02 -17.29
CA ILE A 95 10.14 4.11 -18.28
C ILE A 95 11.14 4.00 -19.44
N ASN A 96 12.29 3.34 -19.23
CA ASN A 96 13.34 3.15 -20.23
C ASN A 96 13.24 1.81 -20.98
N LEU A 97 12.22 1.00 -20.69
CA LEU A 97 12.01 -0.30 -21.34
C LEU A 97 11.04 -0.17 -22.51
N TYR A 98 11.22 -1.00 -23.53
CA TYR A 98 10.39 -1.05 -24.73
C TYR A 98 10.10 -2.49 -25.16
N GLY A 99 9.05 -2.69 -25.96
CA GLY A 99 8.69 -3.98 -26.55
C GLY A 99 8.49 -5.09 -25.52
N ASP A 100 8.98 -6.29 -25.83
CA ASP A 100 8.80 -7.49 -25.01
C ASP A 100 9.39 -7.35 -23.60
N SER A 101 10.55 -6.71 -23.48
CA SER A 101 11.19 -6.46 -22.20
C SER A 101 10.31 -5.57 -21.31
N LEU A 102 9.64 -4.57 -21.88
CA LEU A 102 8.69 -3.76 -21.14
C LEU A 102 7.52 -4.63 -20.64
N LEU A 103 6.91 -5.43 -21.50
CA LEU A 103 5.73 -6.21 -21.12
C LEU A 103 6.05 -7.29 -20.06
N GLN A 104 7.20 -7.96 -20.18
CA GLN A 104 7.68 -8.94 -19.20
C GLN A 104 7.89 -8.30 -17.82
N HIS A 105 8.63 -7.19 -17.78
CA HIS A 105 8.90 -6.50 -16.53
C HIS A 105 7.63 -5.88 -15.93
N TYR A 106 6.79 -5.26 -16.75
CA TYR A 106 5.52 -4.68 -16.32
C TYR A 106 4.62 -5.73 -15.67
N THR A 107 4.44 -6.89 -16.31
CA THR A 107 3.59 -7.98 -15.81
C THR A 107 4.12 -8.55 -14.49
N LYS A 108 5.44 -8.74 -14.39
CA LYS A 108 6.08 -9.23 -13.15
C LYS A 108 5.89 -8.23 -12.01
N ILE A 109 6.20 -6.96 -12.25
CA ILE A 109 6.07 -5.89 -11.25
C ILE A 109 4.61 -5.73 -10.83
N TRP A 110 3.67 -5.74 -11.77
CA TRP A 110 2.24 -5.66 -11.48
C TRP A 110 1.76 -6.80 -10.60
N THR A 111 2.18 -8.03 -10.92
CA THR A 111 1.82 -9.22 -10.14
C THR A 111 2.33 -9.13 -8.70
N ASN A 112 3.60 -8.76 -8.53
CA ASN A 112 4.21 -8.58 -7.22
C ASN A 112 3.55 -7.45 -6.44
N TYR A 113 3.30 -6.31 -7.09
CA TYR A 113 2.66 -5.15 -6.49
C TYR A 113 1.24 -5.48 -6.00
N ARG A 114 0.44 -6.21 -6.80
CA ARG A 114 -0.91 -6.63 -6.42
C ARG A 114 -0.90 -7.61 -5.24
N PHE A 115 0.02 -8.57 -5.28
CA PHE A 115 0.19 -9.52 -4.18
C PHE A 115 0.59 -8.79 -2.90
N GLY A 116 1.63 -7.95 -2.95
CA GLY A 116 2.09 -7.15 -1.83
C GLY A 116 0.98 -6.26 -1.26
N SER A 117 0.23 -5.58 -2.12
CA SER A 117 -0.91 -4.74 -1.72
C SER A 117 -2.01 -5.54 -1.00
N THR A 118 -2.20 -6.82 -1.33
CA THR A 118 -3.15 -7.69 -0.62
C THR A 118 -2.66 -8.01 0.79
N VAL A 119 -1.36 -8.29 0.94
CA VAL A 119 -0.75 -8.56 2.26
C VAL A 119 -0.78 -7.29 3.13
N VAL A 120 -0.39 -6.14 2.57
CA VAL A 120 -0.44 -4.84 3.25
C VAL A 120 -1.87 -4.51 3.68
N ASN A 121 -2.88 -4.75 2.83
CA ASN A 121 -4.28 -4.58 3.22
C ASN A 121 -4.69 -5.43 4.43
N GLY A 122 -4.12 -6.63 4.57
CA GLY A 122 -4.30 -7.49 5.73
C GLY A 122 -3.64 -6.93 7.00
N ILE A 123 -2.39 -6.48 6.90
CA ILE A 123 -1.65 -5.83 8.00
C ILE A 123 -2.41 -4.61 8.51
N PHE A 124 -2.99 -3.82 7.60
CA PHE A 124 -3.78 -2.64 7.92
C PHE A 124 -5.27 -2.92 8.12
N SER A 125 -5.68 -4.17 8.31
CA SER A 125 -7.10 -4.52 8.41
C SER A 125 -7.80 -3.87 9.62
N TYR A 126 -7.07 -3.59 10.71
CA TYR A 126 -7.60 -2.82 11.83
C TYR A 126 -7.91 -1.36 11.44
N LEU A 127 -6.98 -0.70 10.73
CA LEU A 127 -7.18 0.66 10.21
C LEU A 127 -8.35 0.69 9.22
N ASN A 128 -8.44 -0.28 8.31
CA ASN A 128 -9.56 -0.45 7.38
C ASN A 128 -10.90 -0.50 8.12
N ARG A 129 -11.00 -1.38 9.13
CA ARG A 129 -12.25 -1.63 9.85
C ARG A 129 -12.68 -0.48 10.75
N HIS A 130 -11.74 0.13 11.47
CA HIS A 130 -12.09 1.04 12.56
C HIS A 130 -11.97 2.52 12.21
N TRP A 131 -11.07 2.89 11.30
CA TRP A 131 -10.89 4.29 10.90
C TRP A 131 -11.41 4.53 9.48
N ILE A 132 -10.92 3.80 8.47
CA ILE A 132 -11.29 4.03 7.06
C ILE A 132 -12.79 3.87 6.85
N ARG A 133 -13.38 2.76 7.34
CA ARG A 133 -14.82 2.52 7.18
C ARG A 133 -15.66 3.65 7.77
N ARG A 134 -15.27 4.14 8.95
CA ARG A 134 -15.93 5.25 9.65
C ARG A 134 -15.87 6.53 8.81
N GLU A 135 -14.70 6.90 8.31
CA GLU A 135 -14.54 8.13 7.52
C GLU A 135 -15.33 8.06 6.20
N ILE A 136 -15.42 6.86 5.58
CA ILE A 136 -16.27 6.62 4.40
C ILE A 136 -17.75 6.78 4.76
N ASP A 137 -18.20 6.19 5.86
CA ASP A 137 -19.60 6.26 6.31
C ASP A 137 -19.98 7.71 6.73
N GLU A 138 -19.02 8.51 7.21
CA GLU A 138 -19.16 9.96 7.47
C GLU A 138 -19.14 10.83 6.18
N GLY A 139 -18.99 10.21 5.01
CA GLY A 139 -19.09 10.87 3.71
C GLY A 139 -17.81 11.58 3.24
N LYS A 140 -16.66 11.29 3.86
CA LYS A 140 -15.39 11.91 3.47
C LYS A 140 -14.90 11.36 2.14
N LEU A 141 -14.73 12.26 1.17
CA LEU A 141 -14.26 11.90 -0.17
C LEU A 141 -12.75 11.66 -0.18
N GLY A 142 -12.29 10.79 -1.09
CA GLY A 142 -10.86 10.54 -1.33
C GLY A 142 -10.21 9.57 -0.35
N ILE A 143 -10.98 8.95 0.55
CA ILE A 143 -10.51 7.84 1.39
C ILE A 143 -10.94 6.53 0.76
N PHE A 144 -9.99 5.60 0.67
CA PHE A 144 -10.21 4.28 0.13
C PHE A 144 -9.64 3.24 1.09
N GLU A 145 -10.20 2.04 1.09
CA GLU A 145 -9.55 0.88 1.70
C GLU A 145 -8.12 0.73 1.16
N VAL A 146 -7.21 0.24 2.00
CA VAL A 146 -5.78 0.21 1.70
C VAL A 146 -5.46 -0.46 0.36
N TYR A 147 -6.10 -1.59 0.06
CA TYR A 147 -5.93 -2.24 -1.25
C TYR A 147 -6.34 -1.32 -2.41
N ASN A 148 -7.52 -0.70 -2.33
CA ASN A 148 -8.05 0.18 -3.38
C ASN A 148 -7.19 1.45 -3.54
N MET A 149 -6.68 1.99 -2.43
CA MET A 149 -5.70 3.07 -2.45
C MET A 149 -4.45 2.67 -3.25
N ALA A 150 -3.87 1.50 -2.99
CA ALA A 150 -2.72 1.01 -3.73
C ALA A 150 -3.02 0.83 -5.24
N ILE A 151 -4.17 0.26 -5.60
CA ILE A 151 -4.57 0.14 -7.01
C ILE A 151 -4.74 1.51 -7.68
N ASN A 152 -5.31 2.48 -6.98
CA ASN A 152 -5.44 3.85 -7.49
C ASN A 152 -4.07 4.52 -7.67
N ILE A 153 -3.13 4.33 -6.74
CA ILE A 153 -1.74 4.84 -6.87
C ILE A 153 -1.07 4.22 -8.09
N TRP A 154 -1.17 2.89 -8.28
CA TRP A 154 -0.63 2.24 -9.49
C TRP A 154 -1.18 2.86 -10.76
N LYS A 155 -2.51 3.06 -10.82
CA LYS A 155 -3.17 3.66 -11.98
C LYS A 155 -2.61 5.06 -12.26
N GLN A 156 -2.54 5.90 -11.23
CA GLN A 156 -2.13 7.30 -11.38
C GLN A 156 -0.64 7.44 -11.71
N VAL A 157 0.22 6.70 -11.02
CA VAL A 157 1.67 6.87 -11.10
C VAL A 157 2.29 6.08 -12.24
N ILE A 158 1.86 4.84 -12.48
CA ILE A 158 2.52 3.93 -13.42
C ILE A 158 1.70 3.83 -14.71
N PHE A 159 0.42 3.48 -14.60
CA PHE A 159 -0.40 3.21 -15.79
C PHE A 159 -0.59 4.45 -16.67
N THR A 160 -0.85 5.63 -16.10
CA THR A 160 -1.03 6.88 -16.89
C THR A 160 0.09 7.13 -17.88
N ASP A 161 1.35 6.86 -17.51
CA ASP A 161 2.51 7.14 -18.38
C ASP A 161 2.87 5.97 -19.29
N LEU A 162 2.66 4.74 -18.84
CA LEU A 162 3.11 3.53 -19.55
C LEU A 162 2.02 2.90 -20.42
N HIS A 163 0.74 3.27 -20.27
CA HIS A 163 -0.38 2.59 -20.94
C HIS A 163 -0.20 2.52 -22.46
N HIS A 164 0.25 3.60 -23.11
CA HIS A 164 0.45 3.60 -24.56
C HIS A 164 1.56 2.62 -24.98
N ASN A 165 2.70 2.65 -24.28
CA ASN A 165 3.84 1.78 -24.60
C ASN A 165 3.54 0.30 -24.31
N VAL A 166 2.84 0.01 -23.21
CA VAL A 166 2.41 -1.34 -22.84
C VAL A 166 1.38 -1.87 -23.84
N THR A 167 0.41 -1.04 -24.25
CA THR A 167 -0.61 -1.44 -25.25
C THR A 167 0.05 -1.72 -26.60
N SER A 168 0.95 -0.86 -27.06
CA SER A 168 1.69 -1.07 -28.30
C SER A 168 2.55 -2.34 -28.27
N ALA A 169 3.24 -2.61 -27.15
CA ALA A 169 4.01 -3.84 -26.98
C ALA A 169 3.12 -5.10 -26.98
N ALA A 170 1.96 -5.04 -26.32
CA ALA A 170 0.99 -6.13 -26.31
C ALA A 170 0.41 -6.41 -27.71
N LEU A 171 0.08 -5.35 -28.48
CA LEU A 171 -0.40 -5.48 -29.86
C LEU A 171 0.66 -6.09 -30.78
N ALA A 172 1.91 -5.65 -30.66
CA ALA A 172 3.03 -6.21 -31.42
C ALA A 172 3.20 -7.72 -31.14
N LEU A 173 3.11 -8.14 -29.88
CA LEU A 173 3.17 -9.56 -29.50
C LEU A 173 1.99 -10.37 -30.06
N ILE A 174 0.79 -9.81 -30.11
CA ILE A 174 -0.37 -10.45 -30.75
C ILE A 174 -0.14 -10.60 -32.27
N GLU A 175 0.44 -9.59 -32.92
CA GLU A 175 0.76 -9.66 -34.35
C GLU A 175 1.83 -10.73 -34.64
N GLN A 176 2.85 -10.87 -33.78
CA GLN A 176 3.87 -11.92 -33.91
C GLN A 176 3.30 -13.34 -33.73
N ASP A 177 2.39 -13.53 -32.77
CA ASP A 177 1.66 -14.81 -32.60
C ASP A 177 0.88 -15.18 -33.86
N ARG A 178 0.21 -14.19 -34.46
CA ARG A 178 -0.55 -14.37 -35.70
C ARG A 178 0.33 -14.69 -36.90
N ASN A 179 1.59 -14.27 -36.86
CA ASN A 179 2.60 -14.56 -37.89
C ASN A 179 3.32 -15.91 -37.66
N GLY A 180 2.98 -16.64 -36.59
CA GLY A 180 3.52 -17.98 -36.30
C GLY A 180 4.84 -18.00 -35.52
N GLU A 181 5.25 -16.87 -34.92
CA GLU A 181 6.41 -16.81 -34.02
C GLU A 181 6.06 -17.34 -32.61
N MET A 182 6.96 -18.09 -31.96
CA MET A 182 6.72 -18.58 -30.60
C MET A 182 6.73 -17.43 -29.58
N ILE A 183 5.55 -16.97 -29.16
CA ILE A 183 5.41 -15.94 -28.12
C ILE A 183 5.14 -16.52 -26.72
N GLN A 184 5.51 -15.76 -25.69
CA GLN A 184 5.14 -16.06 -24.30
C GLN A 184 3.69 -15.62 -24.03
N THR A 185 2.72 -16.47 -24.36
CA THR A 185 1.27 -16.24 -24.15
C THR A 185 0.86 -15.89 -22.71
N LYS A 186 1.74 -16.10 -21.71
CA LYS A 186 1.52 -15.65 -20.31
C LYS A 186 1.59 -14.14 -20.12
N LEU A 187 2.10 -13.39 -21.09
CA LEU A 187 2.28 -11.93 -20.98
C LEU A 187 1.04 -11.12 -21.36
N ILE A 188 0.04 -11.77 -21.97
CA ILE A 188 -1.17 -11.13 -22.50
C ILE A 188 -2.40 -11.42 -21.60
N LYS A 189 -2.30 -12.37 -20.66
CA LYS A 189 -3.40 -12.81 -19.79
C LYS A 189 -3.47 -12.08 -18.45
#